data_AF-A0A0D0DES1-F1
#
_entry.id   AF-A0A0D0DES1-F1
#
_cell.length_a   1.000
_cell.length_b   1.000
_cell.length_c   1.000
_cell.angle_alpha   90.00
_cell.angle_beta   90.00
_cell.angle_gamma   90.00
#
_symmetry.space_group_name_H-M   'P 1'
#
loop_
_entity.id
_entity.type
_entity.pdbx_description
1 polymer ?
#
loop_
_entity_poly.entity_id
_entity_poly.type
_entity_poly.pdbx_seq_one_letter_code
_entity_poly.pdbx_strand_id
1 'polypeptide(L)' 'MVYRKISPDMKQRALELLEQGCEMEQVIEALDVSTRSINCWAHNYEQHGRVNPPSVLRGRPAHLNNCFARQST' A
#
# COMPACT_ATOMS: atom_id res chain seq x y z
N MET A 1 10.18 5.23 11.03
CA MET A 1 8.89 4.54 10.80
C MET A 1 9.09 3.05 11.00
N VAL A 2 8.59 2.49 12.11
CA VAL A 2 8.62 1.04 12.33
C VAL A 2 7.66 0.39 11.34
N TYR A 3 8.13 -0.60 10.60
CA TYR A 3 7.29 -1.33 9.67
C TYR A 3 6.41 -2.32 10.45
N ARG A 4 5.28 -1.84 10.98
CA ARG A 4 4.27 -2.69 11.61
C ARG A 4 3.35 -3.26 10.54
N LYS A 5 3.20 -4.59 10.54
CA LYS A 5 2.18 -5.27 9.72
C LYS A 5 0.82 -5.03 10.37
N ILE A 6 0.12 -4.00 9.90
CA ILE A 6 -1.28 -3.78 10.25
C ILE A 6 -2.15 -4.73 9.44
N SER A 7 -2.97 -5.51 10.15
CA SER A 7 -3.93 -6.43 9.56
C SER A 7 -4.91 -5.68 8.65
N PRO A 8 -5.33 -6.28 7.53
CA PRO A 8 -6.28 -5.65 6.61
C PRO A 8 -7.60 -5.29 7.31
N ASP A 9 -8.01 -6.08 8.31
CA ASP A 9 -9.16 -5.82 9.17
C ASP A 9 -9.08 -4.46 9.88
N MET A 10 -7.92 -4.16 10.50
CA MET A 10 -7.71 -2.86 11.15
C MET A 10 -7.71 -1.69 10.17
N LYS A 11 -7.22 -1.88 8.94
CA LYS A 11 -7.28 -0.85 7.89
C LYS A 11 -8.72 -0.56 7.48
N GLN A 12 -9.53 -1.61 7.35
CA GLN A 12 -10.94 -1.46 7.01
C GLN A 12 -11.69 -0.78 8.15
N ARG A 13 -11.41 -1.17 9.40
CA ARG A 13 -12.02 -0.54 10.57
C ARG A 13 -11.64 0.93 10.71
N ALA A 14 -10.43 1.31 10.33
CA ALA A 14 -10.01 2.71 10.27
C ALA A 14 -10.86 3.53 9.29
N LEU A 15 -11.19 2.96 8.12
CA LEU A 15 -12.03 3.63 7.12
C LEU A 15 -13.48 3.71 7.60
N GLU A 16 -14.02 2.65 8.19
CA GLU A 16 -15.38 2.67 8.74
C GLU A 16 -15.52 3.75 9.83
N LEU A 17 -14.55 3.89 10.72
CA LEU A 17 -14.56 4.94 11.74
C LEU A 17 -14.62 6.35 11.11
N LEU A 18 -13.88 6.57 10.03
CA LEU A 18 -13.92 7.84 9.29
C LEU A 18 -15.28 8.07 8.62
N GLU A 19 -15.90 7.04 8.06
CA GLU A 19 -17.27 7.11 7.51
C GLU A 19 -18.33 7.37 8.58
N GLN A 20 -18.12 6.87 9.80
CA GLN A 20 -18.95 7.16 10.97
C GLN A 20 -18.76 8.59 11.52
N GLY A 21 -17.86 9.38 10.92
CA GLY A 21 -17.57 10.76 11.32
C GLY A 21 -16.56 10.87 12.46
N CYS A 22 -15.80 9.82 12.78
CA CYS A 22 -14.67 9.95 13.69
C CYS A 22 -13.60 10.85 13.09
N GLU A 23 -12.99 11.68 13.93
CA GLU A 23 -11.91 12.55 13.50
C GLU A 23 -10.66 11.75 13.13
N MET A 24 -10.01 12.18 12.05
CA MET A 24 -8.84 11.52 11.50
C MET A 24 -7.70 11.45 12.52
N GLU A 25 -7.53 12.47 13.36
CA GLU A 25 -6.52 12.50 14.42
C GLU A 25 -6.73 11.41 15.47
N GLN A 26 -7.99 11.16 15.87
CA GLN A 26 -8.32 10.10 16.83
C GLN A 26 -8.03 8.71 16.25
N VAL A 27 -8.31 8.50 14.96
CA VAL A 27 -8.02 7.23 14.27
C VAL A 27 -6.51 7.00 14.13
N ILE A 28 -5.75 8.06 13.84
CA ILE A 28 -4.28 8.04 13.76
C ILE A 28 -3.67 7.64 15.10
N GLU A 29 -4.14 8.26 16.19
CA GLU A 29 -3.64 7.99 17.54
C GLU A 29 -4.02 6.58 18.00
N ALA A 30 -5.27 6.17 17.80
CA ALA A 30 -5.76 4.86 18.22
C ALA A 30 -5.05 3.69 17.51
N LEU A 31 -4.71 3.85 16.23
CA LEU A 31 -4.07 2.81 15.42
C LEU A 31 -2.55 2.99 15.31
N ASP A 32 -1.99 4.05 15.90
CA ASP A 32 -0.57 4.43 15.82
C ASP A 32 -0.08 4.47 14.36
N VAL A 33 -0.86 5.13 13.49
CA VAL A 33 -0.62 5.20 12.04
C VAL A 33 -0.52 6.63 11.56
N SER A 34 0.25 6.85 10.50
CA SER A 34 0.33 8.19 9.91
C SER A 34 -0.89 8.50 9.05
N THR A 35 -1.25 9.78 8.97
CA THR A 35 -2.29 10.32 8.06
C THR A 35 -2.10 9.86 6.62
N ARG A 36 -0.84 9.73 6.19
CA ARG A 36 -0.48 9.25 4.85
C ARG A 36 -0.91 7.80 4.60
N SER A 37 -0.85 6.95 5.62
CA SER A 37 -1.29 5.56 5.54
C SER A 37 -2.81 5.49 5.36
N ILE A 38 -3.55 6.28 6.13
CA ILE A 38 -5.02 6.38 6.01
C ILE A 38 -5.43 6.86 4.61
N ASN A 39 -4.84 7.95 4.13
CA ASN A 39 -5.11 8.46 2.77
C ASN A 39 -4.81 7.41 1.70
N CYS A 40 -3.72 6.66 1.86
CA CYS A 40 -3.39 5.57 0.94
C CYS A 40 -4.45 4.44 1.00
N TRP A 41 -4.96 4.08 2.17
CA TRP A 41 -6.00 3.07 2.30
C TRP A 41 -7.32 3.52 1.68
N ALA A 42 -7.73 4.77 1.93
CA ALA A 42 -8.92 5.36 1.33
C ALA A 42 -8.83 5.36 -0.20
N HIS A 43 -7.70 5.84 -0.74
CA HIS A 43 -7.47 5.83 -2.19
C HIS A 43 -7.50 4.41 -2.79
N ASN A 44 -6.84 3.45 -2.14
CA ASN A 44 -6.88 2.06 -2.59
C ASN A 44 -8.30 1.47 -2.55
N TYR A 45 -9.07 1.81 -1.51
CA TYR A 45 -10.45 1.36 -1.37
C TYR A 45 -11.35 1.95 -2.46
N GLU A 46 -11.22 3.24 -2.77
CA GLU A 46 -11.99 3.88 -3.85
C GLU A 46 -11.63 3.32 -5.24
N GLN A 47 -10.35 3.05 -5.50
CA GLN A 47 -9.89 2.57 -6.81
C GLN A 47 -10.15 1.07 -7.04
N HIS A 48 -10.07 0.25 -5.99
CA HIS A 48 -10.04 -1.21 -6.11
C HIS A 48 -11.10 -1.93 -5.27
N GLY A 49 -11.90 -1.20 -4.47
CA GLY A 49 -12.84 -1.77 -3.50
C GLY A 49 -12.16 -2.50 -2.34
N ARG A 50 -10.83 -2.35 -2.18
CA ARG A 50 -10.03 -3.08 -1.17
C ARG A 50 -8.89 -2.21 -0.65
N VAL A 51 -8.70 -2.21 0.67
CA VAL A 51 -7.61 -1.49 1.36
C VAL A 51 -6.20 -2.03 1.07
N ASN A 52 -6.12 -3.26 0.57
CA ASN A 52 -4.86 -3.91 0.24
C ASN A 52 -5.01 -4.61 -1.12
N PRO A 53 -4.95 -3.86 -2.22
CA PRO A 53 -4.99 -4.45 -3.55
C PRO A 53 -3.77 -5.37 -3.71
N PRO A 54 -3.93 -6.52 -4.41
CA PRO A 54 -2.77 -7.30 -4.79
C PRO A 54 -1.83 -6.40 -5.58
N SER A 55 -0.56 -6.33 -5.17
CA SER A 55 0.43 -5.56 -5.91
C SER A 55 0.47 -6.13 -7.31
N VAL A 56 0.01 -5.37 -8.30
CA VAL A 56 0.13 -5.75 -9.71
C VAL A 56 1.62 -5.97 -9.90
N LEU A 57 2.03 -7.20 -10.22
CA LEU A 57 3.43 -7.56 -10.43
C LEU A 57 3.96 -6.74 -11.61
N ARG A 58 4.30 -5.48 -11.37
CA ARG A 58 5.18 -4.70 -12.22
C ARG A 58 6.56 -5.29 -11.96
N GLY A 59 6.86 -6.36 -12.71
CA GLY A 59 8.22 -6.87 -12.80
C GLY A 59 9.11 -5.66 -13.00
N ARG A 60 10.08 -5.47 -12.11
CA ARG A 60 11.14 -4.50 -12.32
C ARG A 60 11.77 -4.92 -13.65
N PRO A 61 11.73 -4.12 -14.74
CA PRO A 61 12.37 -4.52 -15.97
C PRO A 61 13.85 -4.71 -15.63
N ALA A 62 14.27 -5.98 -15.54
CA ALA A 62 15.67 -6.32 -15.46
C ALA A 62 16.24 -5.86 -16.80
N HIS A 63 17.17 -4.93 -16.74
CA HIS A 63 17.93 -4.50 -17.89
C HIS A 63 18.76 -5.71 -18.36
N LEU A 64 18.17 -6.56 -19.21
CA LEU A 64 18.86 -7.61 -19.95
C LEU A 64 19.75 -6.89 -20.97
N ASN A 65 20.89 -6.36 -20.50
CA ASN A 65 21.96 -5.97 -21.38
C ASN A 65 22.52 -7.25 -21.99
N ASN A 66 22.15 -7.42 -23.25
CA ASN A 66 22.63 -8.41 -24.18
C ASN A 66 24.17 -8.33 -24.28
N CYS A 67 24.88 -9.23 -23.60
CA CYS A 67 26.32 -9.44 -23.79
C CYS A 67 26.54 -10.74 -24.58
N PHE A 68 26.02 -10.83 -25.79
CA PHE A 68 26.49 -11.84 -26.75
C PHE A 68 27.64 -11.25 -27.58
N ALA A 69 28.80 -11.12 -26.95
CA ALA A 69 30.04 -10.84 -27.64
C ALA A 69 30.51 -12.12 -28.35
N ARG A 70 30.11 -12.23 -29.63
CA ARG A 70 30.94 -12.62 -30.76
C ARG A 70 32.22 -13.39 -30.41
N GLN A 71 32.23 -14.70 -30.63
CA GLN A 71 33.46 -15.44 -30.89
C GLN A 71 33.35 -16.10 -32.26
N SER A 72 34.00 -15.47 -33.24
CA SER A 72 34.39 -16.10 -34.50
C SER A 72 35.60 -16.98 -34.22
N THR A 73 35.53 -18.25 -34.60
CA THR A 73 36.67 -19.01 -35.12
C THR A 73 36.11 -20.03 -36.10
#